data_AF-V4AFU2-F1
#
_entry.id   AF-V4AFU2-F1
#
_cell.length_a   1.000
_cell.length_b   1.000
_cell.length_c   1.000
_cell.angle_alpha   90.00
_cell.angle_beta   90.00
_cell.angle_gamma   90.00
#
_symmetry.space_group_name_H-M   'P 1'
#
loop_
_entity.id
_entity.type
_entity.pdbx_description
1 polymer ?
#
loop_
_entity_poly.entity_id
_entity_poly.type
_entity_poly.pdbx_seq_one_letter_code
_entity_poly.pdbx_strand_id
1 'polypeptide(L)'
;MKETTKAAVAYQKAMELDPNCQEAIDGYRKATMAESSDPESIKRRAMNDPEVQQILGDPAMQMILQQMSKEPAAVREHLKNPEIAAKIQKLMEMGIIAIH
;
A
#
# COMPACT_ATOMS: atom_id res chain seq x y z
N MET A 1 -11.19 14.51 2.09
CA MET A 1 -10.90 13.13 1.63
C MET A 1 -12.08 12.20 1.94
N LYS A 2 -13.26 12.38 1.30
CA LYS A 2 -14.45 11.50 1.45
C LYS A 2 -15.20 11.28 0.12
N GLU A 3 -14.63 11.73 -0.99
CA GLU A 3 -15.32 11.74 -2.29
C GLU A 3 -15.00 10.53 -3.16
N THR A 4 -13.83 9.89 -2.97
CA THR A 4 -13.41 8.70 -3.73
C THR A 4 -14.37 7.53 -3.53
N THR A 5 -14.82 7.28 -2.30
CA THR A 5 -15.80 6.22 -2.01
C THR A 5 -17.16 6.48 -2.66
N LYS A 6 -17.61 7.74 -2.72
CA LYS A 6 -18.88 8.10 -3.37
C LYS A 6 -18.80 8.00 -4.89
N ALA A 7 -17.67 8.38 -5.49
CA ALA A 7 -17.44 8.28 -6.92
C ALA A 7 -17.40 6.81 -7.38
N ALA A 8 -16.64 5.96 -6.69
CA ALA A 8 -16.57 4.52 -7.00
C ALA A 8 -17.96 3.84 -6.93
N VAL A 9 -18.75 4.16 -5.90
CA VAL A 9 -20.12 3.62 -5.75
C VAL A 9 -21.06 4.14 -6.85
N ALA A 10 -20.93 5.41 -7.25
CA ALA A 10 -21.71 5.98 -8.34
C ALA A 10 -21.41 5.31 -9.69
N TYR A 11 -20.13 5.08 -10.00
CA TYR A 11 -19.74 4.35 -11.21
C TYR A 11 -20.18 2.87 -11.16
N GLN A 12 -20.13 2.23 -9.99
CA GLN A 12 -20.59 0.84 -9.83
C GLN A 12 -22.09 0.71 -10.13
N LYS A 13 -22.94 1.63 -9.64
CA LYS A 13 -24.37 1.69 -9.98
C LYS A 13 -24.62 1.97 -11.46
N ALA A 14 -23.78 2.78 -12.09
CA ALA A 14 -23.87 3.04 -13.53
C ALA A 14 -23.58 1.77 -14.35
N MET A 15 -22.65 0.92 -13.92
CA MET A 15 -22.40 -0.39 -14.54
C MET A 15 -23.52 -1.42 -14.29
N GLU A 16 -24.24 -1.34 -13.16
CA GLU A 16 -25.42 -2.18 -12.91
C GLU A 16 -26.59 -1.84 -13.84
N LEU A 17 -26.71 -0.57 -14.22
CA LEU A 17 -27.74 -0.09 -15.15
C LEU A 17 -27.34 -0.28 -16.62
N ASP A 18 -26.08 -0.04 -16.96
CA ASP A 18 -25.52 -0.26 -18.29
C ASP A 18 -24.12 -0.91 -18.17
N PRO A 19 -24.04 -2.24 -18.32
CA PRO A 19 -22.78 -2.99 -18.19
C PRO A 19 -21.77 -2.73 -19.31
N ASN A 20 -22.14 -2.04 -20.39
CA ASN A 20 -21.24 -1.66 -21.49
C ASN A 20 -20.84 -0.18 -21.45
N CYS A 21 -21.25 0.55 -20.42
CA CYS A 21 -20.91 1.96 -20.29
C CYS A 21 -19.40 2.16 -20.06
N GLN A 22 -18.67 2.44 -21.14
CA GLN A 22 -17.22 2.66 -21.11
C GLN A 22 -16.82 3.79 -20.16
N GLU A 23 -17.66 4.82 -20.01
CA GLU A 23 -17.41 5.96 -19.12
C GLU A 23 -17.53 5.57 -17.64
N ALA A 24 -18.48 4.68 -17.30
CA ALA A 24 -18.59 4.11 -15.96
C ALA A 24 -17.43 3.15 -15.66
N ILE A 25 -17.01 2.34 -16.62
CA ILE A 25 -15.87 1.42 -16.46
C ILE A 25 -14.56 2.21 -16.30
N ASP A 26 -14.32 3.22 -17.12
CA ASP A 26 -13.13 4.09 -17.04
C ASP A 26 -13.16 4.92 -15.74
N GLY A 27 -14.31 5.48 -15.38
CA GLY A 27 -14.52 6.24 -14.15
C GLY A 27 -14.34 5.40 -12.89
N TYR A 28 -14.87 4.17 -12.88
CA TYR A 28 -14.67 3.20 -11.80
C TYR A 28 -13.19 2.84 -11.69
N ARG A 29 -12.56 2.45 -12.81
CA ARG A 29 -11.12 2.14 -12.84
C ARG A 29 -10.28 3.31 -12.38
N LYS A 30 -10.57 4.55 -12.78
CA LYS A 30 -9.87 5.75 -12.33
C LYS A 30 -10.13 6.06 -10.85
N ALA A 31 -11.34 5.86 -10.35
CA ALA A 31 -11.64 6.04 -8.94
C ALA A 31 -10.88 5.02 -8.07
N THR A 32 -10.79 3.77 -8.53
CA THR A 32 -10.01 2.70 -7.89
C THR A 32 -8.50 2.81 -8.16
N MET A 33 -8.08 3.41 -9.28
CA MET A 33 -6.66 3.64 -9.61
C MET A 33 -6.12 4.94 -9.02
N ALA A 34 -6.95 5.94 -8.73
CA ALA A 34 -6.55 7.09 -7.90
C ALA A 34 -6.24 6.64 -6.47
N GLU A 35 -6.76 5.46 -6.08
CA GLU A 35 -6.34 4.68 -4.92
C GLU A 35 -4.95 4.00 -5.11
N SER A 36 -4.24 4.18 -6.24
CA SER A 36 -2.91 3.57 -6.44
C SER A 36 -1.80 4.26 -5.63
N SER A 37 -2.07 5.45 -5.10
CA SER A 37 -1.27 6.08 -4.03
C SER A 37 -1.86 5.81 -2.64
N ASP A 38 -2.91 4.99 -2.56
CA ASP A 38 -3.53 4.63 -1.31
C ASP A 38 -2.76 3.48 -0.67
N PRO A 39 -2.54 3.54 0.65
CA PRO A 39 -1.93 2.46 1.40
C PRO A 39 -2.60 1.10 1.15
N GLU A 40 -3.87 1.05 0.73
CA GLU A 40 -4.55 -0.20 0.42
C GLU A 40 -4.07 -0.87 -0.88
N SER A 41 -3.82 -0.12 -1.96
CA SER A 41 -3.25 -0.68 -3.20
C SER A 41 -1.82 -1.15 -3.01
N ILE A 42 -1.03 -0.38 -2.26
CA ILE A 42 0.33 -0.75 -1.86
C ILE A 42 0.30 -2.02 -1.02
N LYS A 43 -0.63 -2.12 -0.06
CA LYS A 43 -0.85 -3.32 0.74
C LYS A 43 -1.30 -4.52 -0.11
N ARG A 44 -2.13 -4.34 -1.14
CA ARG A 44 -2.47 -5.43 -2.07
C ARG A 44 -1.27 -5.92 -2.87
N ARG A 45 -0.40 -5.01 -3.34
CA ARG A 45 0.86 -5.39 -4.02
C ARG A 45 1.81 -6.09 -3.07
N ALA A 46 1.96 -5.57 -1.85
CA ALA A 46 2.69 -6.19 -0.75
C ALA A 46 2.19 -7.62 -0.45
N MET A 47 0.88 -7.82 -0.45
CA MET A 47 0.25 -9.12 -0.24
C MET A 47 0.41 -10.09 -1.42
N ASN A 48 0.81 -9.64 -2.60
CA ASN A 48 1.14 -10.54 -3.71
C ASN A 48 2.60 -11.00 -3.68
N ASP A 49 3.47 -10.32 -2.93
CA ASP A 49 4.89 -10.67 -2.84
C ASP A 49 5.15 -11.55 -1.60
N PRO A 50 5.60 -12.81 -1.77
CA PRO A 50 5.77 -13.74 -0.66
C PRO A 50 6.87 -13.29 0.31
N GLU A 51 7.92 -12.61 -0.15
CA GLU A 51 8.95 -12.07 0.75
C GLU A 51 8.36 -10.95 1.60
N VAL A 52 7.57 -10.06 1.00
CA VAL A 52 6.89 -8.99 1.75
C VAL A 52 5.90 -9.55 2.77
N GLN A 53 5.15 -10.60 2.44
CA GLN A 53 4.29 -11.27 3.41
C GLN A 53 5.10 -11.81 4.61
N GLN A 54 6.26 -12.43 4.35
CA GLN A 54 7.14 -12.89 5.42
C GLN A 54 7.70 -11.73 6.26
N ILE A 55 8.03 -10.62 5.61
CA ILE A 55 8.53 -9.40 6.28
C ILE A 55 7.45 -8.78 7.16
N LEU A 56 6.21 -8.68 6.67
CA LEU A 56 5.08 -8.12 7.41
C LEU A 56 4.64 -9.03 8.57
N GLY A 57 4.84 -10.34 8.44
CA GLY A 57 4.62 -11.32 9.50
C GLY A 57 5.77 -11.41 10.52
N ASP A 58 6.88 -10.71 10.29
CA ASP A 58 8.04 -10.72 11.17
C ASP A 58 7.81 -9.78 12.37
N PRO A 59 7.81 -10.28 13.61
CA PRO A 59 7.53 -9.46 14.79
C PRO A 59 8.61 -8.40 15.02
N ALA A 60 9.87 -8.67 14.66
CA ALA A 60 10.93 -7.69 14.79
C ALA A 60 10.73 -6.55 13.78
N MET A 61 10.31 -6.87 12.55
CA MET A 61 9.98 -5.84 11.55
C MET A 61 8.84 -4.94 12.03
N GLN A 62 7.77 -5.50 12.57
CA GLN A 62 6.67 -4.70 13.13
C GLN A 62 7.16 -3.75 14.23
N MET A 63 8.05 -4.22 15.12
CA MET A 63 8.65 -3.37 16.15
C MET A 63 9.52 -2.26 15.55
N ILE A 64 10.28 -2.56 14.49
CA ILE A 64 11.15 -1.59 13.81
C ILE A 64 10.30 -0.51 13.11
N LEU A 65 9.20 -0.89 12.46
CA LEU A 65 8.26 0.05 11.84
C LEU A 65 7.63 1.00 12.89
N GLN A 66 7.24 0.46 14.05
CA GLN A 66 6.75 1.28 15.16
C GLN A 66 7.84 2.19 15.73
N GLN A 67 9.06 1.70 15.89
CA GLN A 67 10.20 2.50 16.32
C GLN A 67 10.53 3.57 15.30
N MET A 68 10.48 3.29 14.00
CA MET A 68 10.76 4.27 12.93
C MET A 68 9.85 5.50 13.03
N SER A 69 8.58 5.30 13.41
CA SER A 69 7.61 6.40 13.62
C SER A 69 7.88 7.22 14.88
N LYS A 70 8.54 6.65 15.90
CA LYS A 70 8.85 7.33 17.17
C LYS A 70 10.25 7.91 17.20
N GLU A 71 11.22 7.13 16.73
CA GLU A 71 12.65 7.38 16.67
C GLU A 71 13.24 6.87 15.35
N PRO A 72 13.26 7.70 14.29
CA PRO A 72 13.92 7.35 13.03
C PRO A 72 15.44 7.13 13.21
N ALA A 73 16.04 7.64 14.29
CA ALA A 73 17.44 7.38 14.64
C ALA A 73 17.70 5.91 15.01
N ALA A 74 16.80 5.27 15.76
CA ALA A 74 16.93 3.87 16.17
C ALA A 74 16.86 2.91 14.97
N VAL A 75 16.09 3.27 13.93
CA VAL A 75 16.01 2.50 12.70
C VAL A 75 17.36 2.37 12.00
N ARG A 76 18.23 3.38 12.09
CA ARG A 76 19.56 3.36 11.46
C ARG A 76 20.44 2.28 12.06
N GLU A 77 20.25 1.94 13.33
CA GLU A 77 20.99 0.87 13.99
C GLU A 77 20.49 -0.50 13.51
N HIS A 78 19.18 -0.66 13.36
CA HIS A 78 18.59 -1.86 12.76
C HIS A 78 19.00 -2.07 11.30
N LEU A 79 19.18 -1.00 10.52
CA LEU A 79 19.71 -1.04 9.16
C LEU A 79 21.18 -1.50 9.08
N LYS A 80 21.92 -1.56 10.20
CA LYS A 80 23.25 -2.18 10.20
C LYS A 80 23.18 -3.69 10.01
N ASN A 81 22.04 -4.31 10.35
CA ASN A 81 21.83 -5.72 10.10
C ASN A 81 21.44 -5.91 8.62
N PRO A 82 22.23 -6.65 7.82
CA PRO A 82 21.97 -6.84 6.40
C PRO A 82 20.63 -7.52 6.12
N GLU A 83 20.14 -8.40 7.01
CA GLU A 83 18.82 -9.01 6.85
C GLU A 83 17.71 -7.97 6.99
N ILE A 84 17.76 -7.13 8.02
CA ILE A 84 16.75 -6.08 8.23
C ILE A 84 16.82 -5.03 7.12
N ALA A 85 18.03 -4.63 6.71
CA ALA A 85 18.23 -3.69 5.63
C ALA A 85 17.60 -4.18 4.33
N ALA A 86 17.82 -5.45 3.96
CA ALA A 86 17.21 -6.05 2.77
C ALA A 86 15.68 -6.05 2.86
N LYS A 87 15.12 -6.42 4.01
CA LYS A 87 13.67 -6.41 4.23
C LYS A 87 13.07 -4.99 4.12
N ILE A 88 13.70 -3.99 4.73
CA ILE A 88 13.25 -2.58 4.66
C ILE A 88 13.39 -2.02 3.25
N GLN A 89 14.49 -2.31 2.56
CA GLN A 89 14.67 -1.90 1.16
C GLN A 89 13.55 -2.47 0.28
N LYS A 90 13.23 -3.76 0.42
CA LYS A 90 12.13 -4.40 -0.31
C LYS A 90 10.79 -3.69 -0.07
N LEU A 91 10.48 -3.38 1.19
CA LEU A 91 9.26 -2.65 1.54
C LEU A 91 9.26 -1.21 0.97
N MET A 92 10.43 -0.57 0.88
CA MET A 92 10.60 0.77 0.31
C MET A 92 10.44 0.77 -1.21
N GLU A 93 11.03 -0.22 -1.91
CA GLU A 93 10.85 -0.42 -3.36
C GLU A 93 9.38 -0.65 -3.73
N MET A 94 8.63 -1.32 -2.86
CA MET A 94 7.19 -1.55 -3.02
C MET A 94 6.33 -0.33 -2.64
N GLY A 95 6.94 0.73 -2.08
CA GLY A 95 6.25 1.93 -1.62
C GLY A 95 5.45 1.75 -0.33
N ILE A 96 5.63 0.64 0.39
CA ILE A 96 4.92 0.32 1.65
C ILE A 96 5.41 1.21 2.79
N ILE A 97 6.71 1.54 2.76
CA ILE A 97 7.33 2.45 3.71
C ILE A 97 8.14 3.51 2.98
N ALA A 98 8.06 4.73 3.51
CA ALA A 98 8.91 5.83 3.11
C ALA A 98 9.70 6.27 4.34
N ILE A 99 11.03 6.21 4.24
CA ILE A 99 11.93 6.82 5.22
C ILE A 99 12.12 8.27 4.76
N HIS A 100 11.65 9.23 5.55
CA HIS A 100 11.91 10.66 5.34
C HIS A 100 12.87 11.17 6.39
#